data_AF-A0A1I6MGX7-F1
#
_entry.id   AF-A0A1I6MGX7-F1
#
_cell.length_a   1.000
_cell.length_b   1.000
_cell.length_c   1.000
_cell.angle_alpha   90.00
_cell.angle_beta   90.00
_cell.angle_gamma   90.00
#
_symmetry.space_group_name_H-M   'P 1'
#
loop_
_entity.id
_entity.type
_entity.pdbx_description
1 polymer ?
#
loop_
_entity_poly.entity_id
_entity_poly.type
_entity_poly.pdbx_seq_one_letter_code
_entity_poly.pdbx_strand_id
1 'polypeptide(L)'
;MTAVEVPTSIPTKAVRADHLFRRLMRRPLAVISLLFLAFVLLIAIFGPLIAPYDPNLASLQLILAPPSPEHLLGGDSAGRDVLSRLLFATRVSVAAAILAVMVSLILGVGSGLLAGYYQGWFDNVSSWFITLVMALPGMVVLLAARTVIGPSVWYAMVIVGILLTPAYFRLVYTMVTATRSELYVDAARVSGLGDARIVGRHILSVVRAPVIIQTAVVAIIAIGIQAGLEFLGLGDTSVPTWGGMLNDAFSKIYQAPLLMLWPSLAIGLTSIALMLLANAMRDVLERTVVVRRKRRRAVTTRTGSVAAVTMATSVADLGDDVDIVTLEGEPIRHDDDEQASARSVEVVLSVKDLRVGYGQSDGSTLEVVHGVSLDIRKGEVHGLIGESGSGKSQTAFAVLGLLPKGGSVTGGTIDYEGIRLEGGSEADYRGIRGKRISYIPQEPMSNLDPSFTIGSQLTEPLRVGLGMSKAEARDKALSLLERVGIPNPVRTFKAYPFEVSGGMAQRVLIAGAVSTDPDLIIADEPTTALDVTVQAEVLDLLRDLQAERHMAMLLVTHNFGVVADLCDRVTVMQSGLFVETGPVRAIFQRPEHPYTKSLLASILDEGPARPPLVGAATKGGLS
;
A
#
# COMPACT_ATOMS: atom_id res chain seq x y z
N MET A 1 -26.81 -13.55 -47.14
CA MET A 1 -26.64 -12.11 -46.86
C MET A 1 -27.82 -11.66 -46.01
N THR A 2 -27.71 -11.79 -44.70
CA THR A 2 -28.68 -11.27 -43.73
C THR A 2 -28.00 -10.11 -43.04
N ALA A 3 -28.50 -8.89 -43.30
CA ALA A 3 -27.98 -7.66 -42.73
C ALA A 3 -28.23 -7.67 -41.22
N VAL A 4 -27.15 -7.64 -40.44
CA VAL A 4 -27.20 -7.42 -39.00
C VAL A 4 -27.42 -5.92 -38.79
N GLU A 5 -28.58 -5.54 -38.25
CA GLU A 5 -28.85 -4.16 -37.85
C GLU A 5 -27.90 -3.76 -36.71
N VAL A 6 -27.06 -2.78 -36.98
CA VAL A 6 -26.19 -2.16 -35.97
C VAL A 6 -27.06 -1.29 -35.05
N PRO A 7 -27.01 -1.45 -33.72
CA PRO A 7 -27.79 -0.61 -32.82
C PRO A 7 -27.36 0.85 -32.97
N THR A 8 -28.33 1.75 -33.11
CA THR A 8 -28.10 3.19 -33.13
C THR A 8 -27.54 3.64 -31.79
N SER A 9 -26.34 4.23 -31.81
CA SER A 9 -25.68 4.76 -30.62
C SER A 9 -26.50 5.93 -30.06
N ILE A 10 -27.11 5.71 -28.89
CA ILE A 10 -27.81 6.76 -28.15
C ILE A 10 -26.76 7.78 -27.69
N PRO A 11 -26.90 9.08 -27.98
CA PRO A 11 -25.96 10.09 -27.53
C PRO A 11 -25.96 10.16 -26.00
N THR A 12 -24.88 9.70 -25.38
CA THR A 12 -24.63 9.85 -23.94
C THR A 12 -24.51 11.33 -23.61
N LYS A 13 -25.48 11.88 -22.87
CA LYS A 13 -25.35 13.21 -22.26
C LYS A 13 -24.09 13.20 -21.39
N ALA A 14 -23.13 14.07 -21.72
CA ALA A 14 -21.91 14.27 -20.94
C ALA A 14 -22.28 14.53 -19.47
N VAL A 15 -22.00 13.57 -18.60
CA VAL A 15 -22.09 13.77 -17.15
C VAL A 15 -21.08 14.85 -16.80
N ARG A 16 -21.56 16.04 -16.38
CA ARG A 16 -20.69 17.11 -15.86
C ARG A 16 -19.88 16.51 -14.71
N ALA A 17 -18.60 16.25 -14.96
CA ALA A 17 -17.68 15.78 -13.93
C ALA A 17 -17.65 16.83 -12.81
N ASP A 18 -18.15 16.47 -11.62
CA ASP A 18 -18.01 17.29 -10.42
C ASP A 18 -16.51 17.63 -10.29
N HIS A 19 -16.15 18.92 -10.47
CA HIS A 19 -14.77 19.38 -10.55
C HIS A 19 -13.95 18.88 -9.35
N LEU A 20 -12.73 18.38 -9.62
CA LEU A 20 -11.80 17.83 -8.62
C LEU A 20 -11.65 18.74 -7.38
N PHE A 21 -11.59 20.05 -7.60
CA PHE A 21 -11.56 21.05 -6.55
C PHE A 21 -12.74 20.95 -5.57
N ARG A 22 -13.97 20.79 -6.09
CA ARG A 22 -15.17 20.68 -5.25
C ARG A 22 -15.18 19.40 -4.42
N ARG A 23 -14.55 18.33 -4.90
CA ARG A 23 -14.40 17.07 -4.16
C ARG A 23 -13.37 17.20 -3.04
N LEU A 24 -12.24 17.85 -3.33
CA LEU A 24 -11.20 18.14 -2.34
C LEU A 24 -11.76 19.00 -1.19
N MET A 25 -12.54 20.05 -1.52
CA MET A 25 -13.15 20.94 -0.51
C MET A 25 -14.19 20.26 0.40
N ARG A 26 -14.59 19.01 0.13
CA ARG A 26 -15.46 18.24 1.04
C ARG A 26 -14.68 17.49 2.13
N ARG A 27 -13.35 17.44 2.06
CA ARG A 27 -12.50 16.78 3.05
C ARG A 27 -12.01 17.81 4.06
N PRO A 28 -12.32 17.67 5.36
CA PRO A 28 -11.96 18.67 6.37
C PRO A 28 -10.44 18.85 6.47
N LEU A 29 -9.68 17.75 6.47
CA LEU A 29 -8.22 17.79 6.49
C LEU A 29 -7.64 18.54 5.27
N ALA A 30 -8.18 18.31 4.08
CA ALA A 30 -7.72 19.02 2.88
C ALA A 30 -7.97 20.53 2.96
N VAL A 31 -9.14 20.93 3.49
CA VAL A 31 -9.48 22.35 3.67
C VAL A 31 -8.56 23.00 4.69
N ILE A 32 -8.31 22.34 5.83
CA ILE A 32 -7.39 22.85 6.87
C ILE A 32 -5.99 23.03 6.30
N SER A 33 -5.46 22.02 5.62
CA SER A 33 -4.14 22.10 4.99
C SER A 33 -4.06 23.21 3.94
N LEU A 34 -5.10 23.36 3.11
CA LEU A 34 -5.12 24.37 2.06
C LEU A 34 -5.27 25.80 2.62
N LEU A 35 -6.05 25.98 3.69
CA LEU A 35 -6.13 27.26 4.41
C LEU A 35 -4.79 27.62 5.06
N PHE A 36 -4.12 26.66 5.69
CA PHE A 36 -2.81 26.88 6.28
C PHE A 36 -1.76 27.23 5.22
N LEU A 37 -1.69 26.49 4.12
CA LEU A 37 -0.76 26.79 3.02
C LEU A 37 -1.09 28.12 2.34
N ALA A 38 -2.37 28.48 2.21
CA ALA A 38 -2.77 29.80 1.74
C ALA A 38 -2.32 30.90 2.70
N PHE A 39 -2.43 30.70 4.00
CA PHE A 39 -1.92 31.62 5.01
C PHE A 39 -0.40 31.79 4.92
N VAL A 40 0.36 30.69 4.79
CA VAL A 40 1.81 30.72 4.58
C VAL A 40 2.16 31.46 3.29
N LEU A 41 1.41 31.23 2.20
CA LEU A 41 1.62 31.93 0.93
C LEU A 41 1.31 33.43 1.04
N LEU A 42 0.27 33.81 1.77
CA LEU A 42 -0.05 35.21 2.05
C LEU A 42 1.07 35.87 2.85
N ILE A 43 1.63 35.20 3.86
CA ILE A 43 2.81 35.70 4.57
C ILE A 43 4.01 35.78 3.63
N ALA A 44 4.23 34.80 2.76
CA ALA A 44 5.36 34.83 1.82
C ALA A 44 5.26 36.02 0.85
N ILE A 45 4.06 36.44 0.46
CA ILE A 45 3.83 37.56 -0.45
C ILE A 45 3.84 38.91 0.29
N PHE A 46 3.06 39.03 1.36
CA PHE A 46 2.80 40.29 2.05
C PHE A 46 3.64 40.49 3.32
N GLY A 47 4.29 39.45 3.83
CA GLY A 47 5.14 39.48 5.03
C GLY A 47 6.16 40.62 5.05
N PRO A 48 6.93 40.85 3.97
CA PRO A 48 7.85 41.98 3.88
C PRO A 48 7.20 43.36 3.98
N LEU A 49 5.91 43.48 3.61
CA LEU A 49 5.17 44.75 3.67
C LEU A 49 4.57 45.01 5.04
N ILE A 50 4.27 43.95 5.80
CA ILE A 50 3.69 44.04 7.15
C ILE A 50 4.74 43.90 8.26
N ALA A 51 6.01 43.66 7.90
CA ALA A 51 7.09 43.56 8.86
C ALA A 51 7.28 44.91 9.58
N PRO A 52 7.25 44.95 10.93
CA PRO A 52 7.37 46.20 11.66
C PRO A 52 8.75 46.86 11.54
N TYR A 53 9.81 46.05 11.33
CA TYR A 53 11.18 46.51 11.27
C TYR A 53 11.92 45.93 10.04
N ASP A 54 13.05 46.55 9.67
CA ASP A 54 13.97 45.96 8.70
C ASP A 54 14.57 44.66 9.30
N PRO A 55 14.55 43.53 8.56
CA PRO A 55 14.97 42.22 9.08
C PRO A 55 16.47 42.14 9.43
N ASN A 56 17.28 43.09 8.96
CA ASN A 56 18.71 43.16 9.20
C ASN A 56 19.12 44.32 10.13
N LEU A 57 18.17 45.15 10.56
CA LEU A 57 18.43 46.19 11.55
C LEU A 57 18.74 45.55 12.90
N ALA A 58 19.99 45.70 13.34
CA ALA A 58 20.49 45.18 14.60
C ALA A 58 20.55 46.27 15.66
N SER A 59 20.20 45.91 16.91
CA SER A 59 20.21 46.79 18.06
C SER A 59 20.78 46.07 19.28
N LEU A 60 21.67 46.72 20.03
CA LEU A 60 22.31 46.11 21.21
C LEU A 60 21.30 45.80 22.32
N GLN A 61 20.23 46.58 22.44
CA GLN A 61 19.17 46.39 23.43
C GLN A 61 18.31 45.15 23.13
N LEU A 62 18.35 44.65 21.90
CA LEU A 62 17.53 43.54 21.42
C LEU A 62 18.24 42.19 21.49
N ILE A 63 19.54 42.13 21.83
CA ILE A 63 20.30 40.88 21.84
C ILE A 63 19.67 39.90 22.83
N LEU A 64 19.09 38.82 22.31
CA LEU A 64 18.35 37.81 23.08
C LEU A 64 17.24 38.39 23.97
N ALA A 65 16.67 39.54 23.60
CA ALA A 65 15.62 40.17 24.37
C ALA A 65 14.34 39.30 24.32
N PRO A 66 13.63 39.13 25.46
CA PRO A 66 12.38 38.38 25.49
C PRO A 66 11.27 39.12 24.72
N PRO A 67 10.16 38.44 24.40
CA PRO A 67 8.98 39.06 23.80
C PRO A 67 8.50 40.30 24.56
N SER A 68 8.23 41.39 23.83
CA SER A 68 7.72 42.65 24.37
C SER A 68 6.62 43.23 23.47
N PRO A 69 5.84 44.25 23.92
CA PRO A 69 4.83 44.90 23.08
C PRO A 69 5.40 45.55 21.81
N GLU A 70 6.65 46.02 21.85
CA GLU A 70 7.35 46.59 20.70
C GLU A 70 7.93 45.49 19.80
N HIS A 71 8.41 44.40 20.41
CA HIS A 71 9.03 43.27 19.73
C HIS A 71 8.30 41.97 20.09
N LEU A 72 7.21 41.69 19.37
CA LEU A 72 6.24 40.63 19.72
C LEU A 72 6.85 39.24 19.92
N LEU A 73 7.93 38.91 19.18
CA LEU A 73 8.65 37.63 19.31
C LEU A 73 10.05 37.77 19.94
N GLY A 74 10.41 38.96 20.42
CA GLY A 74 11.72 39.26 20.99
C GLY A 74 12.80 39.49 19.92
N GLY A 75 14.05 39.51 20.37
CA GLY A 75 15.22 39.70 19.52
C GLY A 75 16.13 38.48 19.43
N ASP A 76 16.81 38.34 18.28
CA ASP A 76 17.72 37.22 18.00
C ASP A 76 19.12 37.42 18.60
N SER A 77 20.07 36.51 18.32
CA SER A 77 21.42 36.59 18.89
C SER A 77 22.23 37.81 18.42
N ALA A 78 21.84 38.41 17.29
CA ALA A 78 22.44 39.61 16.73
C ALA A 78 21.63 40.89 17.05
N GLY A 79 20.58 40.78 17.87
CA GLY A 79 19.75 41.90 18.27
C GLY A 79 18.80 42.39 17.16
N ARG A 80 18.34 41.48 16.29
CA ARG A 80 17.36 41.77 15.24
C ARG A 80 15.99 41.26 15.65
N ASP A 81 14.93 41.94 15.20
CA ASP A 81 13.54 41.58 15.51
C ASP A 81 13.15 40.22 14.89
N VAL A 82 12.76 39.26 15.73
CA VAL A 82 12.48 37.87 15.32
C VAL A 82 11.24 37.78 14.43
N LEU A 83 10.21 38.59 14.68
CA LEU A 83 8.98 38.59 13.89
C LEU A 83 9.24 39.08 12.46
N SER A 84 9.93 40.20 12.31
CA SER A 84 10.31 40.77 11.03
C SER A 84 11.18 39.78 10.25
N ARG A 85 12.16 39.15 10.91
CA ARG A 85 12.96 38.09 10.29
C ARG A 85 12.12 36.90 9.85
N LEU A 86 11.17 36.45 10.66
CA LEU A 86 10.30 35.30 10.31
C LEU A 86 9.41 35.59 9.09
N LEU A 87 8.87 36.80 8.98
CA LEU A 87 8.04 37.24 7.85
C LEU A 87 8.84 37.26 6.55
N PHE A 88 10.04 37.84 6.58
CA PHE A 88 10.95 37.83 5.42
C PHE A 88 11.48 36.42 5.10
N ALA A 89 11.83 35.63 6.13
CA ALA A 89 12.27 34.25 5.98
C ALA A 89 11.22 33.38 5.29
N THR A 90 9.94 33.58 5.62
CA THR A 90 8.83 32.86 4.99
C THR A 90 8.78 33.12 3.49
N ARG A 91 8.99 34.38 3.04
CA ARG A 91 9.09 34.69 1.61
C ARG A 91 10.21 33.93 0.94
N VAL A 92 11.42 34.02 1.48
CA VAL A 92 12.61 33.44 0.86
C VAL A 92 12.53 31.92 0.85
N SER A 93 12.20 31.29 1.97
CA SER A 93 12.11 29.84 2.09
C SER A 93 11.01 29.23 1.21
N VAL A 94 9.84 29.84 1.15
CA VAL A 94 8.76 29.35 0.27
C VAL A 94 9.12 29.57 -1.20
N ALA A 95 9.62 30.75 -1.58
CA ALA A 95 9.96 31.04 -2.97
C ALA A 95 11.12 30.16 -3.49
N ALA A 96 12.12 29.90 -2.66
CA ALA A 96 13.25 29.05 -3.01
C ALA A 96 12.84 27.56 -3.14
N ALA A 97 11.96 27.07 -2.26
CA ALA A 97 11.36 25.74 -2.41
C ALA A 97 10.50 25.62 -3.69
N ILE A 98 9.69 26.64 -4.01
CA ILE A 98 8.92 26.70 -5.26
C ILE A 98 9.86 26.66 -6.48
N LEU A 99 10.97 27.39 -6.45
CA LEU A 99 11.96 27.37 -7.52
C LEU A 99 12.54 25.97 -7.75
N ALA A 100 12.95 25.27 -6.69
CA ALA A 100 13.46 23.90 -6.77
C ALA A 100 12.41 22.95 -7.37
N VAL A 101 11.16 23.04 -6.90
CA VAL A 101 10.03 22.26 -7.41
C VAL A 101 9.78 22.54 -8.89
N MET A 102 9.78 23.81 -9.30
CA MET A 102 9.54 24.20 -10.69
C MET A 102 10.63 23.68 -11.63
N VAL A 103 11.90 23.82 -11.27
CA VAL A 103 13.03 23.30 -12.05
C VAL A 103 12.92 21.79 -12.19
N SER A 104 12.70 21.09 -11.07
CA SER A 104 12.56 19.63 -11.04
C SER A 104 11.36 19.14 -11.85
N LEU A 105 10.22 19.82 -11.76
CA LEU A 105 8.99 19.50 -12.47
C LEU A 105 9.17 19.67 -13.98
N ILE A 106 9.72 20.80 -14.43
CA ILE A 106 9.92 21.10 -15.86
C ILE A 106 10.88 20.06 -16.47
N LEU A 107 12.04 19.85 -15.85
CA LEU A 107 13.04 18.92 -16.36
C LEU A 107 12.55 17.48 -16.28
N GLY A 108 11.99 17.06 -15.14
CA GLY A 108 11.67 15.66 -14.88
C GLY A 108 10.40 15.20 -15.59
N VAL A 109 9.33 16.01 -15.59
CA VAL A 109 8.11 15.67 -16.33
C VAL A 109 8.35 15.75 -17.83
N GLY A 110 9.06 16.78 -18.30
CA GLY A 110 9.39 16.92 -19.72
C GLY A 110 10.23 15.77 -20.26
N SER A 111 11.34 15.44 -19.58
CA SER A 111 12.21 14.33 -19.98
C SER A 111 11.52 12.96 -19.80
N GLY A 112 10.74 12.75 -18.74
CA GLY A 112 10.02 11.50 -18.50
C GLY A 112 8.92 11.24 -19.54
N LEU A 113 8.18 12.28 -19.94
CA LEU A 113 7.16 12.18 -20.99
C LEU A 113 7.79 11.80 -22.33
N LEU A 114 8.87 12.49 -22.72
CA LEU A 114 9.56 12.25 -23.98
C LEU A 114 10.21 10.86 -24.02
N ALA A 115 10.91 10.47 -22.94
CA ALA A 115 11.57 9.17 -22.84
C ALA A 115 10.56 8.01 -22.85
N GLY A 116 9.51 8.09 -22.04
CA GLY A 116 8.49 7.04 -21.98
C GLY A 116 7.66 6.93 -23.26
N TYR A 117 7.38 8.04 -23.94
CA TYR A 117 6.52 8.02 -25.14
C TYR A 117 7.26 7.62 -26.41
N TYR A 118 8.43 8.21 -26.68
CA TYR A 118 9.15 7.95 -27.93
C TYR A 118 10.00 6.68 -27.86
N GLN A 119 10.51 6.33 -26.68
CA GLN A 119 11.46 5.23 -26.47
C GLN A 119 12.72 5.34 -27.37
N GLY A 120 13.67 4.40 -27.24
CA GLY A 120 14.87 4.35 -28.09
C GLY A 120 16.04 5.21 -27.59
N TRP A 121 16.70 5.95 -28.49
CA TRP A 121 17.95 6.66 -28.14
C TRP A 121 17.75 7.74 -27.07
N PHE A 122 16.63 8.46 -27.12
CA PHE A 122 16.31 9.51 -26.14
C PHE A 122 16.05 8.92 -24.76
N ASP A 123 15.42 7.75 -24.70
CA ASP A 123 15.27 7.00 -23.44
C ASP A 123 16.65 6.63 -22.88
N ASN A 124 17.51 6.00 -23.68
CA ASN A 124 18.85 5.62 -23.23
C ASN A 124 19.65 6.82 -22.69
N VAL A 125 19.64 7.95 -23.40
CA VAL A 125 20.36 9.17 -22.98
C VAL A 125 19.75 9.76 -21.71
N SER A 126 18.43 9.89 -21.65
CA SER A 126 17.73 10.44 -20.47
C SER A 126 17.93 9.56 -19.25
N SER A 127 17.77 8.25 -19.40
CA SER A 127 17.94 7.26 -18.33
C SER A 127 19.39 7.21 -17.82
N TRP A 128 20.39 7.33 -18.72
CA TRP A 128 21.80 7.47 -18.32
C TRP A 128 22.04 8.75 -17.52
N PHE A 129 21.56 9.91 -18.00
CA PHE A 129 21.70 11.18 -17.30
C PHE A 129 21.03 11.16 -15.92
N ILE A 130 19.83 10.59 -15.83
CA ILE A 130 19.10 10.47 -14.57
C ILE A 130 19.82 9.53 -13.59
N THR A 131 20.43 8.45 -14.08
CA THR A 131 21.25 7.56 -13.27
C THR A 131 22.50 8.27 -12.76
N LEU A 132 23.14 9.08 -13.60
CA LEU A 132 24.28 9.91 -13.21
C LEU A 132 23.90 10.91 -12.11
N VAL A 133 22.78 11.63 -12.26
CA VAL A 133 22.30 12.58 -11.24
C VAL A 133 22.03 11.88 -9.91
N MET A 134 21.44 10.69 -9.92
CA MET A 134 21.18 9.90 -8.70
C MET A 134 22.45 9.37 -8.04
N ALA A 135 23.54 9.18 -8.79
CA ALA A 135 24.82 8.74 -8.25
C ALA A 135 25.55 9.87 -7.50
N LEU A 136 25.17 11.14 -7.73
CA LEU A 136 25.80 12.28 -7.09
C LEU A 136 25.29 12.44 -5.64
N PRO A 137 26.18 12.52 -4.62
CA PRO A 137 25.76 12.84 -3.27
C PRO A 137 25.30 14.30 -3.19
N GLY A 138 23.99 14.53 -3.10
CA GLY A 138 23.41 15.88 -3.24
C GLY A 138 24.01 16.96 -2.34
N MET A 139 24.27 16.64 -1.06
CA MET A 139 24.92 17.58 -0.14
C MET A 139 26.36 17.93 -0.54
N VAL A 140 27.11 16.97 -1.07
CA VAL A 140 28.49 17.22 -1.54
C VAL A 140 28.48 18.13 -2.77
N VAL A 141 27.55 17.90 -3.69
CA VAL A 141 27.36 18.78 -4.86
C VAL A 141 27.03 20.20 -4.42
N LEU A 142 26.11 20.38 -3.47
CA LEU A 142 25.74 21.71 -2.97
C LEU A 142 26.91 22.41 -2.26
N LEU A 143 27.69 21.67 -1.46
CA LEU A 143 28.90 22.18 -0.81
C LEU A 143 29.96 22.62 -1.84
N ALA A 144 30.20 21.82 -2.87
CA ALA A 144 31.13 22.15 -3.94
C ALA A 144 30.62 23.33 -4.80
N ALA A 145 29.33 23.39 -5.09
CA ALA A 145 28.76 24.50 -5.85
C ALA A 145 28.87 25.84 -5.10
N ARG A 146 28.71 25.81 -3.76
CA ARG A 146 28.89 27.00 -2.92
C ARG A 146 30.29 27.60 -3.03
N THR A 147 31.35 26.79 -3.13
CA THR A 147 32.72 27.33 -3.22
C THR A 147 32.98 28.03 -4.56
N VAL A 148 32.26 27.64 -5.61
CA VAL A 148 32.40 28.21 -6.95
C VAL A 148 31.48 29.41 -7.17
N ILE A 149 30.21 29.29 -6.77
CA ILE A 149 29.16 30.27 -7.09
C ILE A 149 28.93 31.26 -5.93
N GLY A 150 29.37 30.91 -4.72
CA GLY A 150 29.16 31.69 -3.49
C GLY A 150 27.89 31.30 -2.72
N PRO A 151 27.66 31.92 -1.55
CA PRO A 151 26.50 31.64 -0.71
C PRO A 151 25.24 32.30 -1.28
N SER A 152 24.47 31.55 -2.07
CA SER A 152 23.20 32.02 -2.63
C SER A 152 22.15 30.92 -2.57
N VAL A 153 21.07 31.20 -1.85
CA VAL A 153 19.93 30.29 -1.68
C VAL A 153 19.29 29.97 -3.04
N TRP A 154 19.22 30.95 -3.94
CA TRP A 154 18.62 30.78 -5.27
C TRP A 154 19.38 29.80 -6.14
N TYR A 155 20.72 29.93 -6.22
CA TYR A 155 21.54 29.00 -6.99
C TYR A 155 21.55 27.61 -6.36
N ALA A 156 21.61 27.52 -5.03
CA ALA A 156 21.49 26.25 -4.32
C ALA A 156 20.17 25.55 -4.67
N MET A 157 19.04 26.27 -4.71
CA MET A 157 17.75 25.66 -5.01
C MET A 157 17.54 25.29 -6.48
N VAL A 158 18.19 25.97 -7.43
CA VAL A 158 18.25 25.50 -8.82
C VAL A 158 18.98 24.16 -8.89
N ILE A 159 20.10 24.02 -8.19
CA ILE A 159 20.86 22.77 -8.13
C ILE A 159 20.06 21.66 -7.45
N VAL A 160 19.40 21.96 -6.33
CA VAL A 160 18.46 21.02 -5.69
C VAL A 160 17.36 20.60 -6.66
N GLY A 161 16.77 21.54 -7.42
CA GLY A 161 15.78 21.22 -8.44
C GLY A 161 16.30 20.24 -9.49
N ILE A 162 17.53 20.44 -9.99
CA ILE A 162 18.20 19.51 -10.91
C ILE A 162 18.39 18.14 -10.25
N LEU A 163 18.89 18.10 -9.02
CA LEU A 163 19.11 16.87 -8.25
C LEU A 163 17.82 16.10 -7.96
N LEU A 164 16.67 16.78 -7.84
CA LEU A 164 15.36 16.17 -7.62
C LEU A 164 14.65 15.76 -8.90
N THR A 165 15.15 16.14 -10.09
CA THR A 165 14.63 15.73 -11.41
C THR A 165 14.30 14.24 -11.54
N PRO A 166 15.14 13.30 -11.03
CA PRO A 166 14.88 11.86 -11.10
C PRO A 166 13.54 11.43 -10.48
N ALA A 167 13.06 12.13 -9.44
CA ALA A 167 11.82 11.79 -8.76
C ALA A 167 10.61 11.91 -9.69
N TYR A 168 10.53 13.01 -10.46
CA TYR A 168 9.49 13.17 -11.50
C TYR A 168 9.76 12.30 -12.71
N PHE A 169 11.02 12.23 -13.18
CA PHE A 169 11.36 11.43 -14.36
C PHE A 169 10.90 9.99 -14.21
N ARG A 170 11.26 9.30 -13.12
CA ARG A 170 10.91 7.90 -12.90
C ARG A 170 9.40 7.69 -12.86
N LEU A 171 8.70 8.52 -12.08
CA LEU A 171 7.24 8.44 -11.96
C LEU A 171 6.55 8.63 -13.32
N VAL A 172 6.94 9.67 -14.07
CA VAL A 172 6.33 9.96 -15.36
C VAL A 172 6.72 8.88 -16.39
N TYR A 173 7.99 8.50 -16.46
CA TYR A 173 8.48 7.47 -17.37
C TYR A 173 7.73 6.15 -17.19
N THR A 174 7.58 5.66 -15.95
CA THR A 174 6.87 4.41 -15.67
C THR A 174 5.40 4.49 -16.10
N MET A 175 4.70 5.57 -15.73
CA MET A 175 3.29 5.73 -16.07
C MET A 175 3.06 5.89 -17.57
N VAL A 176 3.91 6.65 -18.26
CA VAL A 176 3.82 6.87 -19.71
C VAL A 176 4.11 5.59 -20.46
N THR A 177 5.13 4.83 -20.05
CA THR A 177 5.49 3.56 -20.69
C THR A 177 4.35 2.54 -20.56
N ALA A 178 3.75 2.42 -19.37
CA ALA A 178 2.59 1.56 -19.15
C ALA A 178 1.36 2.00 -19.95
N THR A 179 1.07 3.31 -19.99
CA THR A 179 -0.08 3.86 -20.71
C THR A 179 0.10 3.74 -22.23
N ARG A 180 1.32 3.90 -22.74
CA ARG A 180 1.63 3.82 -24.17
C ARG A 180 1.34 2.43 -24.74
N SER A 181 1.53 1.37 -23.95
CA SER A 181 1.24 -0.01 -24.36
C SER A 181 -0.25 -0.40 -24.31
N GLU A 182 -1.14 0.54 -23.98
CA GLU A 182 -2.58 0.27 -23.93
C GLU A 182 -3.24 0.28 -25.31
N LEU A 183 -4.18 -0.64 -25.52
CA LEU A 183 -4.88 -0.84 -26.80
C LEU A 183 -5.62 0.42 -27.29
N TYR A 184 -6.11 1.27 -26.39
CA TYR A 184 -6.79 2.50 -26.79
C TYR A 184 -5.83 3.58 -27.30
N VAL A 185 -4.55 3.54 -26.91
CA VAL A 185 -3.51 4.42 -27.43
C VAL A 185 -3.09 3.97 -28.82
N ASP A 186 -2.95 2.66 -29.03
CA ASP A 186 -2.69 2.08 -30.35
C ASP A 186 -3.85 2.32 -31.31
N ALA A 187 -5.09 2.15 -30.87
CA ALA A 187 -6.27 2.48 -31.65
C ALA A 187 -6.30 3.97 -32.05
N ALA A 188 -5.94 4.87 -31.13
CA ALA A 188 -5.83 6.30 -31.44
C ALA A 188 -4.77 6.59 -32.53
N ARG A 189 -3.62 5.91 -32.46
CA ARG A 189 -2.54 6.03 -33.47
C ARG A 189 -2.97 5.49 -34.83
N VAL A 190 -3.58 4.31 -34.88
CA VAL A 190 -4.10 3.69 -36.12
C VAL A 190 -5.23 4.52 -36.72
N SER A 191 -6.04 5.20 -35.90
CA SER A 191 -7.07 6.13 -36.36
C SER A 191 -6.54 7.49 -36.85
N GLY A 192 -5.23 7.70 -36.86
CA GLY A 192 -4.57 8.88 -37.44
C GLY A 192 -4.45 10.08 -36.49
N LEU A 193 -4.60 9.91 -35.16
CA LEU A 193 -4.28 10.99 -34.23
C LEU A 193 -2.77 11.24 -34.18
N GLY A 194 -2.37 12.52 -34.27
CA GLY A 194 -0.98 12.92 -34.09
C GLY A 194 -0.49 12.77 -32.65
N ASP A 195 0.81 12.51 -32.49
CA ASP A 195 1.48 12.27 -31.20
C ASP A 195 1.17 13.32 -30.13
N ALA A 196 1.21 14.61 -30.49
CA ALA A 196 0.92 15.69 -29.55
C ALA A 196 -0.51 15.61 -28.98
N ARG A 197 -1.47 15.15 -29.80
CA ARG A 197 -2.87 14.97 -29.38
C ARG A 197 -3.02 13.72 -28.51
N ILE A 198 -2.29 12.65 -28.82
CA ILE A 198 -2.24 11.43 -28.01
C ILE A 198 -1.65 11.73 -26.63
N VAL A 199 -0.47 12.36 -26.60
CA VAL A 199 0.19 12.76 -25.34
C VAL A 199 -0.72 13.70 -24.54
N GLY A 200 -1.28 14.73 -25.17
CA GLY A 200 -2.08 15.73 -24.50
C GLY A 200 -3.40 15.19 -23.91
N ARG A 201 -4.11 14.35 -24.66
CA ARG A 201 -5.46 13.90 -24.28
C ARG A 201 -5.47 12.59 -23.51
N HIS A 202 -4.61 11.64 -23.87
CA HIS A 202 -4.63 10.30 -23.31
C HIS A 202 -3.57 10.16 -22.21
N ILE A 203 -2.33 10.55 -22.47
CA ILE A 203 -1.21 10.30 -21.54
C ILE A 203 -1.19 11.30 -20.38
N LEU A 204 -1.24 12.61 -20.64
CA LEU A 204 -1.26 13.62 -19.57
C LEU A 204 -2.46 13.47 -18.64
N SER A 205 -3.57 12.91 -19.13
CA SER A 205 -4.77 12.67 -18.32
C SER A 205 -4.54 11.66 -17.19
N VAL A 206 -3.64 10.70 -17.42
CA VAL A 206 -3.24 9.65 -16.47
C VAL A 206 -2.14 10.17 -15.54
N VAL A 207 -1.14 10.86 -16.10
CA VAL A 207 0.07 11.28 -15.38
C VAL A 207 -0.18 12.46 -14.42
N ARG A 208 -1.14 13.35 -14.73
CA ARG A 208 -1.40 14.58 -13.94
C ARG A 208 -1.62 14.32 -12.44
N ALA A 209 -2.31 13.25 -12.10
CA ALA A 209 -2.75 12.96 -10.75
C ALA A 209 -1.56 12.55 -9.85
N PRO A 210 -0.75 11.54 -10.23
CA PRO A 210 0.52 11.25 -9.57
C PRO A 210 1.49 12.43 -9.53
N VAL A 211 1.59 13.22 -10.60
CA VAL A 211 2.49 14.39 -10.64
C VAL A 211 2.10 15.44 -9.60
N ILE A 212 0.81 15.75 -9.45
CA ILE A 212 0.32 16.70 -8.43
C ILE A 212 0.68 16.22 -7.01
N ILE A 213 0.51 14.93 -6.74
CA ILE A 213 0.84 14.34 -5.43
C ILE A 213 2.35 14.43 -5.20
N GLN A 214 3.15 14.06 -6.20
CA GLN A 214 4.61 14.11 -6.15
C GLN A 214 5.13 15.53 -5.90
N THR A 215 4.45 16.56 -6.40
CA THR A 215 4.83 17.97 -6.16
C THR A 215 4.85 18.34 -4.69
N ALA A 216 3.89 17.86 -3.90
CA ALA A 216 3.90 18.12 -2.46
C ALA A 216 5.07 17.41 -1.76
N VAL A 217 5.39 16.17 -2.15
CA VAL A 217 6.54 15.42 -1.60
C VAL A 217 7.86 16.10 -1.94
N VAL A 218 8.05 16.51 -3.20
CA VAL A 218 9.26 17.22 -3.64
C VAL A 218 9.38 18.58 -2.94
N ALA A 219 8.27 19.29 -2.70
CA ALA A 219 8.27 20.54 -1.95
C ALA A 219 8.74 20.35 -0.49
N ILE A 220 8.28 19.30 0.20
CA ILE A 220 8.74 18.97 1.57
C ILE A 220 10.26 18.71 1.58
N ILE A 221 10.73 17.89 0.64
CA ILE A 221 12.16 17.56 0.52
C ILE A 221 12.97 18.83 0.23
N ALA A 222 12.50 19.70 -0.67
CA ALA A 222 13.15 20.96 -1.00
C ALA A 222 13.25 21.89 0.22
N ILE A 223 12.16 22.07 0.99
CA ILE A 223 12.16 22.85 2.23
C ILE A 223 13.16 22.24 3.24
N GLY A 224 13.16 20.92 3.40
CA GLY A 224 14.07 20.22 4.30
C GLY A 224 15.54 20.38 3.93
N ILE A 225 15.89 20.21 2.65
CA ILE A 225 17.25 20.39 2.14
C ILE A 225 17.69 21.86 2.29
N GLN A 226 16.83 22.81 1.93
CA GLN A 226 17.13 24.23 2.09
C GLN A 226 17.39 24.58 3.56
N ALA A 227 16.46 24.20 4.45
CA ALA A 227 16.58 24.47 5.86
C ALA A 227 17.83 23.80 6.46
N GLY A 228 18.13 22.56 6.05
CA GLY A 228 19.33 21.85 6.48
C GLY A 228 20.63 22.50 5.99
N LEU A 229 20.69 22.95 4.74
CA LEU A 229 21.86 23.63 4.18
C LEU A 229 22.17 24.93 4.93
N GLU A 230 21.14 25.73 5.18
CA GLU A 230 21.27 27.00 5.91
C GLU A 230 21.52 26.75 7.40
N PHE A 231 20.92 25.69 7.97
CA PHE A 231 21.19 25.24 9.33
C PHE A 231 22.65 24.87 9.55
N LEU A 232 23.34 24.37 8.53
CA LEU A 232 24.78 24.09 8.56
C LEU A 232 25.65 25.35 8.37
N GLY A 233 25.06 26.54 8.27
CA GLY A 233 25.78 27.81 8.09
C GLY A 233 26.30 28.03 6.68
N LEU A 234 25.73 27.33 5.68
CA LEU A 234 26.19 27.38 4.29
C LEU A 234 25.43 28.41 3.44
N GLY A 235 24.37 29.01 3.99
CA GLY A 235 23.58 30.06 3.36
C GLY A 235 24.19 31.47 3.47
N ASP A 236 23.52 32.44 2.85
CA ASP A 236 23.82 33.87 3.03
C ASP A 236 23.24 34.35 4.37
N THR A 237 24.07 34.93 5.23
CA THR A 237 23.66 35.39 6.56
C THR A 237 22.87 36.70 6.53
N SER A 238 22.94 37.46 5.43
CA SER A 238 22.20 38.70 5.21
C SER A 238 20.77 38.47 4.74
N VAL A 239 20.47 37.27 4.24
CA VAL A 239 19.14 36.90 3.78
C VAL A 239 18.47 36.06 4.86
N PRO A 240 17.40 36.53 5.51
CA PRO A 240 16.70 35.74 6.51
C PRO A 240 16.01 34.56 5.84
N THR A 241 16.14 33.39 6.46
CA THR A 241 15.53 32.13 6.02
C THR A 241 15.18 31.28 7.24
N TRP A 242 14.27 30.32 7.09
CA TRP A 242 13.88 29.47 8.23
C TRP A 242 15.08 28.65 8.76
N GLY A 243 15.92 28.10 7.87
CA GLY A 243 17.09 27.33 8.28
C GLY A 243 18.17 28.17 8.95
N GLY A 244 18.40 29.40 8.45
CA GLY A 244 19.34 30.34 9.05
C GLY A 244 18.90 30.82 10.43
N MET A 245 17.60 31.11 10.61
CA MET A 245 17.03 31.40 11.93
C MET A 245 17.15 30.21 12.88
N LEU A 246 16.96 28.98 12.37
CA LEU A 246 17.10 27.77 13.17
C LEU A 246 18.56 27.52 13.61
N ASN A 247 19.54 27.81 12.74
CA ASN A 247 20.97 27.75 13.11
C ASN A 247 21.28 28.70 14.27
N ASP A 248 20.84 29.95 14.15
CA ASP A 248 21.05 30.99 15.16
C ASP A 248 20.47 30.55 16.51
N ALA A 249 19.21 30.15 16.50
CA ALA A 249 18.50 29.67 17.69
C ALA A 249 19.16 28.44 18.32
N PHE A 250 19.58 27.47 17.50
CA PHE A 250 20.25 26.26 17.99
C PHE A 250 21.57 26.58 18.69
N SER A 251 22.35 27.54 18.15
CA SER A 251 23.60 27.97 18.78
C SER A 251 23.39 28.63 20.16
N LYS A 252 22.17 29.11 20.44
CA LYS A 252 21.77 29.79 21.68
C LYS A 252 20.69 29.02 22.46
N ILE A 253 20.54 27.72 22.22
CA ILE A 253 19.46 26.91 22.78
C ILE A 253 19.41 26.95 24.33
N TYR A 254 20.57 27.04 24.98
CA TYR A 254 20.68 27.11 26.44
C TYR A 254 20.40 28.50 27.03
N GLN A 255 20.39 29.56 26.21
CA GLN A 255 20.19 30.94 26.65
C GLN A 255 18.76 31.42 26.35
N ALA A 256 18.28 31.14 25.14
CA ALA A 256 16.97 31.61 24.66
C ALA A 256 16.25 30.49 23.88
N PRO A 257 15.74 29.45 24.56
CA PRO A 257 15.16 28.27 23.91
C PRO A 257 13.94 28.59 23.03
N LEU A 258 13.21 29.66 23.34
CA LEU A 258 12.04 30.10 22.56
C LEU A 258 12.39 30.52 21.12
N LEU A 259 13.63 30.91 20.84
CA LEU A 259 14.05 31.31 19.49
C LEU A 259 13.97 30.15 18.49
N MET A 260 14.10 28.90 18.97
CA MET A 260 14.06 27.71 18.12
C MET A 260 12.62 27.38 17.70
N LEU A 261 11.64 27.69 18.55
CA LEU A 261 10.24 27.31 18.38
C LEU A 261 9.65 27.83 17.06
N TRP A 262 9.85 29.13 16.77
CA TRP A 262 9.20 29.80 15.63
C TRP A 262 9.63 29.28 14.25
N PRO A 263 10.94 29.22 13.91
CA PRO A 263 11.37 28.64 12.64
C PRO A 263 11.04 27.15 12.54
N SER A 264 11.11 26.39 13.64
CA SER A 264 10.73 24.97 13.66
C SER A 264 9.23 24.76 13.39
N LEU A 265 8.35 25.57 13.98
CA LEU A 265 6.91 25.53 13.70
C LEU A 265 6.61 25.88 12.25
N ALA A 266 7.28 26.89 11.68
CA ALA A 266 7.09 27.27 10.29
C ALA A 266 7.46 26.13 9.33
N ILE A 267 8.62 25.49 9.53
CA ILE A 267 9.06 24.34 8.73
C ILE A 267 8.13 23.13 8.94
N GLY A 268 7.88 22.77 10.19
CA GLY A 268 7.12 21.58 10.57
C GLY A 268 5.66 21.64 10.13
N LEU A 269 4.94 22.73 10.44
CA LEU A 269 3.53 22.87 10.06
C LEU A 269 3.34 22.98 8.55
N THR A 270 4.25 23.66 7.84
CA THR A 270 4.21 23.72 6.37
C THR A 270 4.42 22.33 5.76
N SER A 271 5.38 21.57 6.30
CA SER A 271 5.66 20.20 5.85
C SER A 271 4.48 19.25 6.11
N ILE A 272 3.88 19.32 7.31
CA ILE A 272 2.68 18.54 7.67
C ILE A 272 1.50 18.93 6.77
N ALA A 273 1.29 20.23 6.51
CA ALA A 273 0.20 20.67 5.64
C ALA A 273 0.37 20.20 4.20
N LEU A 274 1.60 20.21 3.65
CA LEU A 274 1.90 19.64 2.33
C LEU A 274 1.64 18.13 2.30
N MET A 275 2.06 17.38 3.33
CA MET A 275 1.86 15.94 3.43
C MET A 275 0.37 15.57 3.50
N LEU A 276 -0.39 16.26 4.36
CA LEU A 276 -1.83 16.05 4.51
C LEU A 276 -2.58 16.40 3.22
N LEU A 277 -2.16 17.46 2.52
CA LEU A 277 -2.73 17.81 1.22
C LEU A 277 -2.44 16.74 0.17
N ALA A 278 -1.22 16.19 0.14
CA ALA A 278 -0.84 15.09 -0.75
C ALA A 278 -1.71 13.85 -0.53
N ASN A 279 -1.87 13.43 0.72
CA ASN A 279 -2.71 12.28 1.08
C ASN A 279 -4.19 12.52 0.76
N ALA A 280 -4.71 13.71 1.06
CA ALA A 280 -6.10 14.03 0.71
C ALA A 280 -6.33 14.09 -0.81
N MET A 281 -5.33 14.57 -1.56
CA MET A 281 -5.37 14.58 -3.02
C MET A 281 -5.34 13.16 -3.58
N ARG A 282 -4.46 12.30 -3.04
CA ARG A 282 -4.40 10.87 -3.33
C ARG A 282 -5.75 10.19 -3.11
N ASP A 283 -6.36 10.39 -1.95
CA ASP A 283 -7.69 9.89 -1.60
C ASP A 283 -8.79 10.33 -2.57
N VAL A 284 -8.73 11.56 -3.09
CA VAL A 284 -9.73 12.09 -4.02
C VAL A 284 -9.53 11.53 -5.43
N LEU A 285 -8.28 11.25 -5.80
CA LEU A 285 -7.89 10.75 -7.11
C LEU A 285 -8.04 9.22 -7.22
N GLU A 286 -7.76 8.47 -6.16
CA GLU A 286 -7.86 7.00 -6.10
C GLU A 286 -9.30 6.52 -5.85
N ARG A 287 -10.23 7.40 -5.46
CA ARG A 287 -11.64 7.03 -5.25
C ARG A 287 -12.41 6.87 -6.56
N THR A 288 -12.39 5.64 -7.07
CA THR A 288 -13.50 5.05 -7.83
C THR A 288 -14.70 4.90 -6.88
N VAL A 289 -15.70 5.79 -7.04
CA VAL A 289 -17.06 5.74 -6.46
C VAL A 289 -17.17 5.82 -4.92
N VAL A 290 -17.48 7.02 -4.41
CA VAL A 290 -18.08 7.19 -3.08
C VAL A 290 -19.61 7.15 -3.21
N VAL A 291 -20.25 6.12 -2.67
CA VAL A 291 -21.70 6.03 -2.55
C VAL A 291 -22.19 7.04 -1.51
N ARG A 292 -22.96 8.03 -1.94
CA ARG A 292 -23.57 9.03 -1.05
C ARG A 292 -24.79 8.40 -0.35
N ARG A 293 -24.61 7.96 0.90
CA ARG A 293 -25.71 7.46 1.76
C ARG A 293 -26.69 8.61 2.06
N LYS A 294 -27.89 8.56 1.48
CA LYS A 294 -28.98 9.51 1.78
C LYS A 294 -29.48 9.19 3.19
N ARG A 295 -29.33 10.11 4.15
CA ARG A 295 -29.91 9.99 5.50
C ARG A 295 -31.43 9.74 5.38
N ARG A 296 -31.87 8.50 5.62
CA ARG A 296 -33.24 8.24 6.06
C ARG A 296 -33.26 8.42 7.58
N ARG A 297 -34.24 9.19 8.06
CA ARG A 297 -34.55 9.39 9.48
C ARG A 297 -34.61 8.02 10.17
N ALA A 298 -33.84 7.87 11.23
CA ALA A 298 -33.84 6.70 12.08
C ALA A 298 -35.19 6.60 12.81
N VAL A 299 -35.86 5.47 12.63
CA VAL A 299 -36.84 4.97 13.59
C VAL A 299 -36.00 4.39 14.74
N THR A 300 -36.15 5.00 15.91
CA THR A 300 -35.53 4.55 17.15
C THR A 300 -36.21 3.29 17.63
N THR A 301 -35.54 2.15 17.54
CA THR A 301 -35.77 0.99 18.41
C THR A 301 -34.60 0.85 19.38
N ARG A 302 -34.93 0.65 20.65
CA ARG A 302 -34.01 0.39 21.75
C ARG A 302 -33.19 -0.87 21.45
N THR A 303 -31.96 -0.69 21.02
CA THR A 303 -30.78 -1.53 21.36
C THR A 303 -29.57 -0.81 20.77
N GLY A 304 -28.71 -0.31 21.65
CA GLY A 304 -27.50 0.42 21.26
C GLY A 304 -26.49 -0.55 20.67
N SER A 305 -26.08 -0.30 19.42
CA SER A 305 -24.76 -0.71 18.96
C SER A 305 -24.12 0.48 18.22
N VAL A 306 -22.96 0.88 18.74
CA VAL A 306 -22.11 1.92 18.17
C VAL A 306 -21.10 1.19 17.29
N ALA A 307 -21.13 1.45 15.99
CA ALA A 307 -20.13 0.96 15.05
C ALA A 307 -19.03 2.01 14.82
N ALA A 308 -17.80 1.52 14.92
CA ALA A 308 -16.57 1.94 14.23
C ALA A 308 -15.92 3.30 14.58
N VAL A 309 -14.75 3.21 15.23
CA VAL A 309 -13.59 4.08 14.97
C VAL A 309 -12.33 3.21 14.98
N THR A 310 -11.63 3.20 13.84
CA THR A 310 -10.29 2.62 13.66
C THR A 310 -9.24 3.66 14.06
N MET A 311 -8.20 3.28 14.79
CA MET A 311 -6.80 3.70 14.57
C MET A 311 -5.86 2.73 15.30
N ALA A 312 -4.79 2.32 14.62
CA ALA A 312 -3.64 1.67 15.25
C ALA A 312 -3.13 2.54 16.40
N THR A 313 -3.18 2.01 17.61
CA THR A 313 -2.60 2.61 18.81
C THR A 313 -1.88 1.51 19.57
N SER A 314 -0.65 1.77 19.98
CA SER A 314 0.15 0.93 20.87
C SER A 314 -0.66 0.47 22.08
N VAL A 315 -0.72 -0.85 22.32
CA VAL A 315 -1.57 -1.52 23.33
C VAL A 315 -0.96 -1.42 24.73
N ALA A 316 -0.62 -0.20 25.18
CA ALA A 316 -0.11 0.04 26.52
C ALA A 316 -1.08 0.81 27.42
N ASP A 317 -2.31 1.11 26.97
CA ASP A 317 -3.20 2.04 27.69
C ASP A 317 -4.71 1.73 27.58
N LEU A 318 -5.08 0.44 27.41
CA LEU A 318 -6.49 0.03 27.48
C LEU A 318 -6.75 -0.64 28.84
N GLY A 319 -7.49 0.06 29.70
CA GLY A 319 -7.96 -0.45 31.00
C GLY A 319 -9.02 -1.56 30.86
N ASP A 320 -9.21 -2.30 31.95
CA ASP A 320 -9.87 -3.60 32.14
C ASP A 320 -11.32 -3.81 31.62
N ASP A 321 -11.93 -2.90 30.87
CA ASP A 321 -13.35 -3.02 30.45
C ASP A 321 -13.51 -3.12 28.92
N VAL A 322 -13.08 -4.24 28.34
CA VAL A 322 -13.53 -4.68 27.00
C VAL A 322 -14.30 -5.99 27.16
N ASP A 323 -15.62 -5.93 27.05
CA ASP A 323 -16.49 -7.10 26.92
C ASP A 323 -16.12 -7.88 25.64
N ILE A 324 -15.24 -8.87 25.77
CA ILE A 324 -15.03 -9.90 24.76
C ILE A 324 -16.32 -10.73 24.75
N VAL A 325 -17.15 -10.56 23.74
CA VAL A 325 -18.30 -11.46 23.50
C VAL A 325 -17.71 -12.84 23.18
N THR A 326 -17.68 -13.72 24.18
CA THR A 326 -17.39 -15.14 24.01
C THR A 326 -18.54 -15.75 23.21
N LEU A 327 -18.29 -16.02 21.93
CA LEU A 327 -19.18 -16.84 21.10
C LEU A 327 -19.04 -18.29 21.56
N GLU A 328 -19.68 -18.67 22.66
CA GLU A 328 -19.76 -20.07 23.10
C GLU A 328 -20.78 -20.83 22.22
N GLY A 329 -20.29 -21.70 21.34
CA GLY A 329 -21.13 -22.61 20.55
C GLY A 329 -20.35 -23.48 19.59
N GLU A 330 -20.78 -24.73 19.40
CA GLU A 330 -20.32 -25.56 18.27
C GLU A 330 -20.62 -24.84 16.93
N PRO A 331 -19.72 -24.91 15.94
CA PRO A 331 -19.97 -24.33 14.63
C PRO A 331 -21.24 -24.91 14.02
N ILE A 332 -22.03 -24.08 13.34
CA ILE A 332 -23.16 -24.57 12.54
C ILE A 332 -22.60 -25.42 11.40
N ARG A 333 -23.01 -26.69 11.31
CA ARG A 333 -22.54 -27.64 10.28
C ARG A 333 -23.63 -27.91 9.26
N HIS A 334 -23.32 -27.75 7.98
CA HIS A 334 -24.18 -28.19 6.89
C HIS A 334 -23.82 -29.61 6.46
N ASP A 335 -24.85 -30.39 6.14
CA ASP A 335 -24.68 -31.72 5.56
C ASP A 335 -23.92 -31.67 4.23
N ASP A 336 -23.16 -32.73 3.95
CA ASP A 336 -22.40 -32.85 2.70
C ASP A 336 -23.36 -32.95 1.50
N ASP A 337 -23.06 -32.23 0.41
CA ASP A 337 -23.79 -32.37 -0.85
C ASP A 337 -23.25 -33.57 -1.67
N GLU A 338 -23.89 -33.89 -2.80
CA GLU A 338 -23.48 -35.02 -3.65
C GLU A 338 -22.01 -34.90 -4.14
N GLN A 339 -21.51 -33.67 -4.34
CA GLN A 339 -20.13 -33.43 -4.76
C GLN A 339 -19.14 -33.64 -3.61
N ALA A 340 -19.44 -33.12 -2.41
CA ALA A 340 -18.62 -33.32 -1.22
C ALA A 340 -18.60 -34.78 -0.77
N SER A 341 -19.72 -35.50 -0.97
CA SER A 341 -19.87 -36.92 -0.66
C SER A 341 -19.15 -37.85 -1.66
N ALA A 342 -18.91 -37.39 -2.89
CA ALA A 342 -18.20 -38.16 -3.92
C ALA A 342 -16.66 -38.14 -3.75
N ARG A 343 -16.13 -37.30 -2.87
CA ARG A 343 -14.69 -37.22 -2.59
C ARG A 343 -14.22 -38.36 -1.68
N SER A 344 -12.90 -38.59 -1.68
CA SER A 344 -12.25 -39.55 -0.79
C SER A 344 -12.67 -39.34 0.67
N VAL A 345 -13.00 -40.43 1.37
CA VAL A 345 -13.30 -40.41 2.82
C VAL A 345 -12.00 -40.29 3.64
N GLU A 346 -10.84 -40.48 3.01
CA GLU A 346 -9.53 -40.42 3.65
C GLU A 346 -9.20 -38.98 4.08
N VAL A 347 -9.09 -38.77 5.39
CA VAL A 347 -8.69 -37.49 6.01
C VAL A 347 -7.17 -37.40 6.03
N VAL A 348 -6.62 -36.35 5.40
CA VAL A 348 -5.18 -36.09 5.36
C VAL A 348 -4.75 -35.25 6.56
N LEU A 349 -5.55 -34.24 6.93
CA LEU A 349 -5.32 -33.39 8.10
C LEU A 349 -6.57 -33.38 8.98
N SER A 350 -6.39 -33.66 10.27
CA SER A 350 -7.43 -33.61 11.31
C SER A 350 -6.96 -32.71 12.45
N VAL A 351 -7.66 -31.61 12.67
CA VAL A 351 -7.44 -30.66 13.76
C VAL A 351 -8.60 -30.79 14.74
N LYS A 352 -8.33 -31.01 16.03
CA LYS A 352 -9.36 -31.23 17.06
C LYS A 352 -9.12 -30.34 18.27
N ASP A 353 -10.13 -29.55 18.64
CA ASP A 353 -10.12 -28.62 19.78
C ASP A 353 -8.83 -27.78 19.85
N LEU A 354 -8.34 -27.32 18.70
CA LEU A 354 -7.09 -26.57 18.60
C LEU A 354 -7.21 -25.24 19.33
N ARG A 355 -6.30 -25.03 20.28
CA ARG A 355 -6.14 -23.78 21.01
C ARG A 355 -4.74 -23.23 20.79
N VAL A 356 -4.65 -21.95 20.48
CA VAL A 356 -3.38 -21.25 20.25
C VAL A 356 -3.31 -20.06 21.17
N GLY A 357 -2.24 -19.95 21.96
CA GLY A 357 -2.03 -18.87 22.90
C GLY A 357 -0.66 -18.23 22.79
N TYR A 358 -0.58 -16.96 23.18
CA TYR A 358 0.65 -16.18 23.23
C TYR A 358 0.96 -15.74 24.65
N GLY A 359 2.16 -16.08 25.13
CA GLY A 359 2.65 -15.62 26.43
C GLY A 359 2.83 -14.10 26.47
N GLN A 360 2.30 -13.47 27.50
CA GLN A 360 2.41 -12.03 27.77
C GLN A 360 3.50 -11.75 28.80
N SER A 361 3.97 -10.50 28.85
CA SER A 361 5.03 -10.08 29.79
C SER A 361 4.61 -10.15 31.26
N ASP A 362 3.31 -10.13 31.54
CA ASP A 362 2.73 -10.27 32.88
C ASP A 362 2.55 -11.75 33.31
N GLY A 363 2.93 -12.71 32.45
CA GLY A 363 2.78 -14.13 32.68
C GLY A 363 1.42 -14.71 32.30
N SER A 364 0.47 -13.88 31.83
CA SER A 364 -0.78 -14.36 31.26
C SER A 364 -0.59 -14.93 29.84
N THR A 365 -1.56 -15.70 29.35
CA THR A 365 -1.58 -16.21 27.97
C THR A 365 -2.78 -15.65 27.25
N LEU A 366 -2.55 -14.90 26.16
CA LEU A 366 -3.60 -14.44 25.28
C LEU A 366 -3.93 -15.54 24.27
N GLU A 367 -5.08 -16.20 24.45
CA GLU A 367 -5.60 -17.18 23.49
C GLU A 367 -6.16 -16.44 22.27
N VAL A 368 -5.76 -16.87 21.07
CA VAL A 368 -6.17 -16.27 19.78
C VAL A 368 -6.95 -17.23 18.88
N VAL A 369 -6.92 -18.53 19.22
CA VAL A 369 -7.74 -19.58 18.59
C VAL A 369 -8.33 -20.39 19.74
N HIS A 370 -9.66 -20.54 19.75
CA HIS A 370 -10.43 -20.98 20.92
C HIS A 370 -11.12 -22.33 20.71
N GLY A 371 -10.34 -23.41 20.55
CA GLY A 371 -10.89 -24.77 20.53
C GLY A 371 -11.54 -25.14 19.19
N VAL A 372 -10.84 -24.90 18.09
CA VAL A 372 -11.38 -25.10 16.74
C VAL A 372 -11.10 -26.49 16.20
N SER A 373 -12.03 -27.07 15.42
CA SER A 373 -11.87 -28.39 14.83
C SER A 373 -12.14 -28.38 13.32
N LEU A 374 -11.28 -29.03 12.54
CA LEU A 374 -11.31 -29.04 11.08
C LEU A 374 -10.71 -30.33 10.53
N ASP A 375 -11.39 -30.96 9.58
CA ASP A 375 -10.87 -32.08 8.81
C ASP A 375 -10.73 -31.70 7.33
N ILE A 376 -9.63 -32.09 6.70
CA ILE A 376 -9.38 -31.91 5.26
C ILE A 376 -9.12 -33.27 4.62
N ARG A 377 -9.92 -33.61 3.61
CA ARG A 377 -9.83 -34.89 2.91
C ARG A 377 -8.83 -34.85 1.76
N LYS A 378 -8.37 -36.02 1.35
CA LYS A 378 -7.47 -36.16 0.20
C LYS A 378 -8.14 -35.68 -1.09
N GLY A 379 -7.45 -34.81 -1.82
CA GLY A 379 -7.98 -34.24 -3.06
C GLY A 379 -9.12 -33.24 -2.85
N GLU A 380 -9.35 -32.75 -1.64
CA GLU A 380 -10.30 -31.68 -1.31
C GLU A 380 -9.58 -30.32 -1.29
N VAL A 381 -10.24 -29.29 -1.81
CA VAL A 381 -9.89 -27.90 -1.52
C VAL A 381 -10.81 -27.36 -0.42
N HIS A 382 -10.25 -27.14 0.76
CA HIS A 382 -10.95 -26.59 1.92
C HIS A 382 -10.63 -25.10 2.09
N GLY A 383 -11.65 -24.25 2.03
CA GLY A 383 -11.52 -22.83 2.30
C GLY A 383 -11.61 -22.51 3.80
N LEU A 384 -10.68 -21.72 4.32
CA LEU A 384 -10.80 -21.10 5.65
C LEU A 384 -10.98 -19.59 5.47
N ILE A 385 -12.16 -19.07 5.78
CA ILE A 385 -12.55 -17.68 5.49
C ILE A 385 -12.92 -16.88 6.74
N GLY A 386 -12.68 -15.58 6.71
CA GLY A 386 -13.01 -14.66 7.80
C GLY A 386 -12.29 -13.33 7.65
N GLU A 387 -12.66 -12.34 8.46
CA GLU A 387 -12.03 -11.02 8.49
C GLU A 387 -10.55 -11.10 8.89
N SER A 388 -9.78 -10.05 8.56
CA SER A 388 -8.39 -9.95 9.01
C SER A 388 -8.31 -10.00 10.54
N GLY A 389 -7.37 -10.77 11.08
CA GLY A 389 -7.24 -10.97 12.54
C GLY A 389 -8.18 -12.02 13.15
N SER A 390 -8.99 -12.74 12.36
CA SER A 390 -9.90 -13.77 12.90
C SER A 390 -9.23 -15.06 13.40
N GLY A 391 -7.92 -15.24 13.19
CA GLY A 391 -7.15 -16.42 13.62
C GLY A 391 -6.78 -17.44 12.52
N LYS A 392 -7.08 -17.14 11.25
CA LYS A 392 -6.85 -18.07 10.12
C LYS A 392 -5.38 -18.46 9.93
N SER A 393 -4.50 -17.46 9.80
CA SER A 393 -3.06 -17.69 9.64
C SER A 393 -2.46 -18.35 10.89
N GLN A 394 -3.02 -18.11 12.08
CA GLN A 394 -2.59 -18.81 13.30
C GLN A 394 -2.95 -20.29 13.28
N THR A 395 -4.12 -20.63 12.75
CA THR A 395 -4.52 -22.02 12.51
C THR A 395 -3.58 -22.70 11.52
N ALA A 396 -3.26 -22.03 10.40
CA ALA A 396 -2.31 -22.53 9.40
C ALA A 396 -0.88 -22.72 9.98
N PHE A 397 -0.38 -21.74 10.73
CA PHE A 397 0.95 -21.82 11.33
C PHE A 397 1.03 -22.82 12.49
N ALA A 398 -0.06 -23.07 13.22
CA ALA A 398 -0.12 -24.14 14.21
C ALA A 398 0.06 -25.51 13.54
N VAL A 399 -0.62 -25.76 12.40
CA VAL A 399 -0.45 -27.00 11.61
C VAL A 399 0.99 -27.16 11.12
N LEU A 400 1.62 -26.07 10.70
CA LEU A 400 3.01 -26.09 10.25
C LEU A 400 4.02 -26.12 11.41
N GLY A 401 3.62 -25.90 12.66
CA GLY A 401 4.52 -25.67 13.79
C GLY A 401 5.39 -24.41 13.64
N LEU A 402 4.94 -23.42 12.87
CA LEU A 402 5.65 -22.17 12.55
C LEU A 402 5.06 -20.96 13.27
N LEU A 403 4.43 -21.17 14.43
CA LEU A 403 3.88 -20.09 15.23
C LEU A 403 4.98 -19.06 15.57
N PRO A 404 4.68 -17.74 15.44
CA PRO A 404 5.59 -16.67 15.85
C PRO A 404 6.08 -16.82 17.29
N LYS A 405 7.24 -16.22 17.60
CA LYS A 405 7.84 -16.26 18.95
C LYS A 405 6.82 -15.88 20.03
N GLY A 406 6.76 -16.69 21.09
CA GLY A 406 5.82 -16.53 22.19
C GLY A 406 4.48 -17.23 21.98
N GLY A 407 4.18 -17.69 20.76
CA GLY A 407 3.00 -18.48 20.44
C GLY A 407 3.24 -19.98 20.61
N SER A 408 2.25 -20.69 21.16
CA SER A 408 2.26 -22.15 21.26
C SER A 408 0.85 -22.72 21.11
N VAL A 409 0.78 -23.99 20.74
CA VAL A 409 -0.45 -24.77 20.85
C VAL A 409 -0.71 -25.06 22.32
N THR A 410 -1.76 -24.47 22.88
CA THR A 410 -2.10 -24.55 24.31
C THR A 410 -3.07 -25.69 24.63
N GLY A 411 -3.71 -26.27 23.61
CA GLY A 411 -4.63 -27.40 23.73
C GLY A 411 -5.06 -27.93 22.37
N GLY A 412 -5.70 -29.10 22.37
CA GLY A 412 -6.12 -29.81 21.16
C GLY A 412 -5.07 -30.72 20.56
N THR A 413 -5.39 -31.33 19.41
CA THR A 413 -4.49 -32.20 18.64
C THR A 413 -4.50 -31.84 17.16
N ILE A 414 -3.37 -32.06 16.49
CA ILE A 414 -3.18 -31.86 15.05
C ILE A 414 -2.59 -33.16 14.49
N ASP A 415 -3.40 -33.92 13.76
CA ASP A 415 -3.01 -35.19 13.15
C ASP A 415 -2.86 -35.03 11.63
N TYR A 416 -1.71 -35.43 11.07
CA TYR A 416 -1.46 -35.51 9.63
C TYR A 416 -1.18 -36.96 9.22
N GLU A 417 -2.05 -37.58 8.41
CA GLU A 417 -1.97 -39.00 8.03
C GLU A 417 -1.75 -39.96 9.23
N GLY A 418 -2.33 -39.64 10.39
CA GLY A 418 -2.17 -40.39 11.64
C GLY A 418 -0.90 -40.08 12.44
N ILE A 419 -0.06 -39.15 11.98
CA ILE A 419 1.09 -38.61 12.71
C ILE A 419 0.65 -37.37 13.50
N ARG A 420 0.79 -37.41 14.82
CA ARG A 420 0.55 -36.25 15.69
C ARG A 420 1.66 -35.21 15.51
N LEU A 421 1.26 -33.97 15.27
CA LEU A 421 2.15 -32.84 15.03
C LEU A 421 2.32 -31.95 16.27
N GLU A 422 1.33 -31.90 17.15
CA GLU A 422 1.40 -31.09 18.37
C GLU A 422 2.53 -31.56 19.30
N GLY A 423 3.39 -30.63 19.72
CA GLY A 423 4.58 -30.96 20.53
C GLY A 423 5.66 -31.76 19.78
N GLY A 424 5.52 -31.95 18.46
CA GLY A 424 6.52 -32.60 17.62
C GLY A 424 7.87 -31.88 17.66
N SER A 425 8.95 -32.63 17.56
CA SER A 425 10.30 -32.06 17.52
C SER A 425 10.58 -31.39 16.17
N GLU A 426 11.57 -30.50 16.11
CA GLU A 426 12.03 -29.93 14.83
C GLU A 426 12.49 -31.01 13.83
N ALA A 427 12.95 -32.17 14.33
CA ALA A 427 13.30 -33.29 13.46
C ALA A 427 12.06 -33.91 12.78
N ASP A 428 10.95 -34.02 13.50
CA ASP A 428 9.68 -34.54 12.98
C ASP A 428 9.12 -33.58 11.93
N TYR A 429 9.04 -32.29 12.27
CA TYR A 429 8.58 -31.25 11.35
C TYR A 429 9.46 -31.13 10.10
N ARG A 430 10.78 -31.28 10.21
CA ARG A 430 11.68 -31.28 9.05
C ARG A 430 11.42 -32.44 8.08
N GLY A 431 10.88 -33.56 8.56
CA GLY A 431 10.47 -34.68 7.70
C GLY A 431 9.21 -34.38 6.89
N ILE A 432 8.38 -33.46 7.36
CA ILE A 432 7.04 -33.17 6.82
C ILE A 432 7.04 -31.87 6.01
N ARG A 433 7.60 -30.78 6.55
CA ARG A 433 7.66 -29.45 5.93
C ARG A 433 8.44 -29.50 4.62
N GLY A 434 7.81 -28.99 3.55
CA GLY A 434 8.40 -28.92 2.22
C GLY A 434 8.63 -30.27 1.56
N LYS A 435 8.06 -31.38 2.10
CA LYS A 435 8.04 -32.69 1.42
C LYS A 435 6.62 -33.22 1.33
N ARG A 436 5.92 -33.27 2.47
CA ARG A 436 4.56 -33.80 2.63
C ARG A 436 3.55 -32.65 2.75
N ILE A 437 3.90 -31.61 3.51
CA ILE A 437 3.11 -30.37 3.61
C ILE A 437 3.93 -29.19 3.08
N SER A 438 3.36 -28.46 2.13
CA SER A 438 3.95 -27.25 1.56
C SER A 438 3.13 -26.00 1.88
N TYR A 439 3.79 -24.84 1.84
CA TYR A 439 3.20 -23.54 2.18
C TYR A 439 3.38 -22.54 1.04
N ILE A 440 2.30 -21.87 0.67
CA ILE A 440 2.29 -20.72 -0.24
C ILE A 440 1.95 -19.48 0.60
N PRO A 441 2.88 -18.53 0.76
CA PRO A 441 2.68 -17.35 1.59
C PRO A 441 1.85 -16.26 0.91
N GLN A 442 1.32 -15.35 1.73
CA GLN A 442 0.46 -14.21 1.33
C GLN A 442 1.16 -13.19 0.43
N GLU A 443 2.43 -12.88 0.69
CA GLU A 443 3.17 -11.84 -0.03
C GLU A 443 4.36 -12.41 -0.80
N PRO A 444 4.34 -12.43 -2.14
CA PRO A 444 5.36 -13.16 -2.88
C PRO A 444 6.77 -12.56 -2.77
N MET A 445 6.86 -11.23 -2.80
CA MET A 445 8.13 -10.52 -2.88
C MET A 445 8.90 -10.53 -1.56
N SER A 446 8.21 -10.53 -0.42
CA SER A 446 8.83 -10.55 0.91
C SER A 446 9.25 -11.95 1.35
N ASN A 447 8.75 -13.00 0.68
CA ASN A 447 9.07 -14.40 0.96
C ASN A 447 10.15 -15.00 0.06
N LEU A 448 10.62 -14.26 -0.97
CA LEU A 448 11.79 -14.62 -1.76
C LEU A 448 13.00 -13.83 -1.26
N ASP A 449 14.11 -14.51 -0.98
CA ASP A 449 15.33 -13.84 -0.52
C ASP A 449 15.96 -13.03 -1.68
N PRO A 450 16.07 -11.69 -1.58
CA PRO A 450 16.56 -10.85 -2.66
C PRO A 450 18.05 -11.04 -2.95
N SER A 451 18.79 -11.70 -2.06
CA SER A 451 20.22 -11.99 -2.19
C SER A 451 20.51 -13.19 -3.10
N PHE A 452 19.47 -13.98 -3.42
CA PHE A 452 19.59 -15.22 -4.17
C PHE A 452 18.74 -15.20 -5.43
N THR A 453 19.21 -15.84 -6.50
CA THR A 453 18.42 -15.98 -7.73
C THR A 453 17.26 -16.93 -7.51
N ILE A 454 16.19 -16.77 -8.30
CA ILE A 454 15.03 -17.66 -8.29
C ILE A 454 15.47 -19.12 -8.44
N GLY A 455 16.39 -19.40 -9.36
CA GLY A 455 16.88 -20.74 -9.59
C GLY A 455 17.61 -21.35 -8.39
N SER A 456 18.40 -20.56 -7.65
CA SER A 456 19.03 -21.07 -6.41
C SER A 456 17.99 -21.42 -5.35
N GLN A 457 16.95 -20.59 -5.20
CA GLN A 457 15.88 -20.81 -4.22
C GLN A 457 14.98 -22.01 -4.58
N LEU A 458 14.77 -22.30 -5.87
CA LEU A 458 14.00 -23.46 -6.32
C LEU A 458 14.81 -24.77 -6.31
N THR A 459 16.12 -24.70 -6.54
CA THR A 459 16.97 -25.90 -6.61
C THR A 459 17.36 -26.41 -5.23
N GLU A 460 17.55 -25.54 -4.24
CA GLU A 460 18.02 -25.96 -2.92
C GLU A 460 17.04 -26.90 -2.19
N PRO A 461 15.72 -26.64 -2.13
CA PRO A 461 14.76 -27.54 -1.51
C PRO A 461 14.72 -28.93 -2.18
N LEU A 462 14.88 -28.99 -3.50
CA LEU A 462 14.94 -30.26 -4.25
C LEU A 462 16.19 -31.08 -3.89
N ARG A 463 17.33 -30.41 -3.71
CA ARG A 463 18.59 -31.07 -3.35
C ARG A 463 18.59 -31.55 -1.91
N VAL A 464 18.15 -30.71 -0.99
CA VAL A 464 18.11 -31.03 0.46
C VAL A 464 16.96 -31.98 0.79
N GLY A 465 15.79 -31.75 0.19
CA GLY A 465 14.57 -32.50 0.47
C GLY A 465 14.50 -33.86 -0.21
N LEU A 466 14.94 -33.94 -1.48
CA LEU A 466 14.83 -35.16 -2.29
C LEU A 466 16.19 -35.81 -2.62
N GLY A 467 17.30 -35.21 -2.21
CA GLY A 467 18.65 -35.76 -2.48
C GLY A 467 19.07 -35.66 -3.96
N MET A 468 18.39 -34.85 -4.76
CA MET A 468 18.68 -34.70 -6.19
C MET A 468 20.06 -34.09 -6.43
N SER A 469 20.71 -34.48 -7.53
CA SER A 469 21.90 -33.79 -8.00
C SER A 469 21.56 -32.35 -8.42
N LYS A 470 22.56 -31.47 -8.48
CA LYS A 470 22.37 -30.08 -8.91
C LYS A 470 21.81 -29.97 -10.33
N ALA A 471 22.17 -30.90 -11.22
CA ALA A 471 21.69 -30.92 -12.60
C ALA A 471 20.21 -31.33 -12.66
N GLU A 472 19.85 -32.44 -12.01
CA GLU A 472 18.46 -32.92 -11.95
C GLU A 472 17.53 -31.90 -11.27
N ALA A 473 17.96 -31.28 -10.17
CA ALA A 473 17.20 -30.25 -9.49
C ALA A 473 16.96 -29.03 -10.39
N ARG A 474 17.97 -28.63 -11.18
CA ARG A 474 17.83 -27.53 -12.14
C ARG A 474 16.82 -27.86 -13.23
N ASP A 475 16.89 -29.06 -13.80
CA ASP A 475 16.00 -29.47 -14.88
C ASP A 475 14.55 -29.60 -14.38
N LYS A 476 14.34 -30.16 -13.18
CA LYS A 476 13.02 -30.20 -12.53
C LYS A 476 12.50 -28.79 -12.26
N ALA A 477 13.32 -27.89 -11.72
CA ALA A 477 12.93 -26.51 -11.45
C ALA A 477 12.55 -25.74 -12.73
N LEU A 478 13.29 -25.92 -13.83
CA LEU A 478 12.96 -25.30 -15.12
C LEU A 478 11.66 -25.83 -15.70
N SER A 479 11.44 -27.15 -15.64
CA SER A 479 10.18 -27.77 -16.06
C SER A 479 8.99 -27.28 -15.23
N LEU A 480 9.17 -27.09 -13.91
CA LEU A 480 8.13 -26.52 -13.04
C LEU A 480 7.83 -25.07 -13.38
N LEU A 481 8.87 -24.24 -13.62
CA LEU A 481 8.68 -22.85 -14.05
C LEU A 481 7.90 -22.77 -15.36
N GLU A 482 8.16 -23.67 -16.30
CA GLU A 482 7.38 -23.80 -17.54
C GLU A 482 5.94 -24.24 -17.26
N ARG A 483 5.74 -25.25 -16.41
CA ARG A 483 4.41 -25.76 -16.03
C ARG A 483 3.52 -24.70 -15.39
N VAL A 484 4.10 -23.83 -14.56
CA VAL A 484 3.37 -22.70 -13.94
C VAL A 484 3.25 -21.50 -14.88
N GLY A 485 3.59 -21.63 -16.16
CA GLY A 485 3.35 -20.62 -17.20
C GLY A 485 4.31 -19.43 -17.17
N ILE A 486 5.55 -19.59 -16.68
CA ILE A 486 6.57 -18.55 -16.80
C ILE A 486 7.00 -18.41 -18.26
N PRO A 487 6.87 -17.24 -18.92
CA PRO A 487 7.13 -17.09 -20.35
C PRO A 487 8.57 -17.40 -20.78
N ASN A 488 9.54 -17.14 -19.91
CA ASN A 488 10.95 -17.47 -20.14
C ASN A 488 11.55 -18.08 -18.87
N PRO A 489 11.40 -19.42 -18.69
CA PRO A 489 11.87 -20.11 -17.49
C PRO A 489 13.37 -19.94 -17.28
N VAL A 490 14.18 -20.03 -18.33
CA VAL A 490 15.65 -19.94 -18.25
C VAL A 490 16.11 -18.55 -17.80
N ARG A 491 15.49 -17.48 -18.30
CA ARG A 491 15.78 -16.11 -17.87
C ARG A 491 15.34 -15.92 -16.42
N THR A 492 14.12 -16.32 -16.09
CA THR A 492 13.54 -16.16 -14.74
C THR A 492 14.34 -16.93 -13.70
N PHE A 493 14.80 -18.13 -14.03
CA PHE A 493 15.68 -18.95 -13.18
C PHE A 493 16.99 -18.22 -12.81
N LYS A 494 17.51 -17.36 -13.70
CA LYS A 494 18.71 -16.57 -13.45
C LYS A 494 18.43 -15.22 -12.81
N ALA A 495 17.17 -14.80 -12.78
CA ALA A 495 16.76 -13.50 -12.25
C ALA A 495 16.75 -13.50 -10.72
N TYR A 496 16.85 -12.31 -10.15
CA TYR A 496 16.58 -12.05 -8.74
C TYR A 496 15.11 -11.68 -8.52
N PRO A 497 14.58 -11.79 -7.29
CA PRO A 497 13.18 -11.48 -7.00
C PRO A 497 12.75 -10.08 -7.44
N PHE A 498 13.59 -9.06 -7.30
CA PHE A 498 13.29 -7.68 -7.72
C PHE A 498 13.28 -7.47 -9.25
N GLU A 499 13.64 -8.47 -10.04
CA GLU A 499 13.67 -8.41 -11.51
C GLU A 499 12.44 -9.08 -12.16
N VAL A 500 11.53 -9.63 -11.36
CA VAL A 500 10.30 -10.30 -11.82
C VAL A 500 9.05 -9.55 -11.34
N SER A 501 7.94 -9.68 -12.06
CA SER A 501 6.66 -9.08 -11.63
C SER A 501 6.07 -9.83 -10.43
N GLY A 502 5.14 -9.20 -9.70
CA GLY A 502 4.45 -9.86 -8.58
C GLY A 502 3.75 -11.16 -8.98
N GLY A 503 3.09 -11.19 -10.15
CA GLY A 503 2.48 -12.42 -10.69
C GLY A 503 3.50 -13.51 -11.04
N MET A 504 4.66 -13.13 -11.58
CA MET A 504 5.75 -14.09 -11.82
C MET A 504 6.32 -14.61 -10.49
N ALA A 505 6.51 -13.75 -9.50
CA ALA A 505 6.98 -14.13 -8.17
C ALA A 505 5.99 -15.09 -7.48
N GLN A 506 4.68 -14.87 -7.62
CA GLN A 506 3.66 -15.79 -7.11
C GLN A 506 3.73 -17.15 -7.80
N ARG A 507 3.83 -17.19 -9.13
CA ARG A 507 4.00 -18.44 -9.90
C ARG A 507 5.28 -19.17 -9.49
N VAL A 508 6.36 -18.46 -9.23
CA VAL A 508 7.62 -19.02 -8.70
C VAL A 508 7.41 -19.66 -7.33
N LEU A 509 6.70 -19.01 -6.40
CA LEU A 509 6.42 -19.59 -5.09
C LEU A 509 5.51 -20.82 -5.18
N ILE A 510 4.52 -20.79 -6.06
CA ILE A 510 3.67 -21.97 -6.35
C ILE A 510 4.54 -23.11 -6.88
N ALA A 511 5.42 -22.83 -7.86
CA ALA A 511 6.36 -23.82 -8.38
C ALA A 511 7.25 -24.41 -7.28
N GLY A 512 7.75 -23.58 -6.37
CA GLY A 512 8.52 -24.01 -5.20
C GLY A 512 7.71 -24.90 -4.27
N ALA A 513 6.49 -24.50 -3.91
CA ALA A 513 5.61 -25.24 -3.02
C ALA A 513 5.23 -26.63 -3.57
N VAL A 514 5.00 -26.74 -4.89
CA VAL A 514 4.66 -28.03 -5.53
C VAL A 514 5.87 -28.87 -5.95
N SER A 515 7.08 -28.33 -5.84
CA SER A 515 8.29 -28.94 -6.41
C SER A 515 8.65 -30.30 -5.83
N THR A 516 8.23 -30.57 -4.59
CA THR A 516 8.48 -31.81 -3.86
C THR A 516 7.30 -32.77 -3.86
N ASP A 517 6.28 -32.49 -4.68
CA ASP A 517 5.09 -33.33 -4.83
C ASP A 517 4.35 -33.57 -3.49
N PRO A 518 3.96 -32.50 -2.75
CA PRO A 518 3.34 -32.60 -1.42
C PRO A 518 1.94 -33.21 -1.47
N ASP A 519 1.52 -33.85 -0.37
CA ASP A 519 0.15 -34.39 -0.22
C ASP A 519 -0.83 -33.31 0.28
N LEU A 520 -0.33 -32.26 0.98
CA LEU A 520 -1.12 -31.11 1.44
C LEU A 520 -0.42 -29.78 1.09
N ILE A 521 -1.18 -28.84 0.55
CA ILE A 521 -0.76 -27.45 0.38
C ILE A 521 -1.59 -26.53 1.28
N ILE A 522 -0.91 -25.68 2.04
CA ILE A 522 -1.54 -24.56 2.75
C ILE A 522 -1.23 -23.29 1.97
N ALA A 523 -2.26 -22.68 1.40
CA ALA A 523 -2.13 -21.44 0.65
C ALA A 523 -2.77 -20.29 1.44
N ASP A 524 -1.94 -19.41 1.99
CA ASP A 524 -2.40 -18.24 2.74
C ASP A 524 -2.49 -17.03 1.83
N GLU A 525 -3.72 -16.60 1.52
CA GLU A 525 -4.02 -15.44 0.70
C GLU A 525 -3.21 -15.36 -0.62
N PRO A 526 -3.20 -16.42 -1.45
CA PRO A 526 -2.27 -16.56 -2.58
C PRO A 526 -2.52 -15.57 -3.73
N THR A 527 -3.51 -14.67 -3.61
CA THR A 527 -3.95 -13.74 -4.66
C THR A 527 -4.11 -12.29 -4.20
N THR A 528 -3.91 -11.98 -2.92
CA THR A 528 -4.22 -10.65 -2.34
C THR A 528 -3.39 -9.50 -2.95
N ALA A 529 -2.18 -9.78 -3.44
CA ALA A 529 -1.27 -8.77 -4.01
C ALA A 529 -1.28 -8.73 -5.56
N LEU A 530 -2.24 -9.37 -6.21
CA LEU A 530 -2.29 -9.52 -7.67
C LEU A 530 -3.47 -8.77 -8.28
N ASP A 531 -3.35 -8.37 -9.55
CA ASP A 531 -4.49 -7.86 -10.32
C ASP A 531 -5.50 -8.99 -10.61
N VAL A 532 -6.75 -8.62 -10.89
CA VAL A 532 -7.87 -9.57 -11.04
C VAL A 532 -7.63 -10.60 -12.15
N THR A 533 -6.95 -10.20 -13.23
CA THR A 533 -6.65 -11.11 -14.35
C THR A 533 -5.60 -12.14 -13.93
N VAL A 534 -4.49 -11.69 -13.34
CA VAL A 534 -3.44 -12.58 -12.84
C VAL A 534 -3.94 -13.46 -11.69
N GLN A 535 -4.84 -12.94 -10.84
CA GLN A 535 -5.50 -13.72 -9.80
C GLN A 535 -6.26 -14.92 -10.39
N ALA A 536 -7.08 -14.71 -11.42
CA ALA A 536 -7.81 -15.80 -12.07
C ALA A 536 -6.85 -16.87 -12.63
N GLU A 537 -5.79 -16.45 -13.33
CA GLU A 537 -4.78 -17.36 -13.86
C GLU A 537 -4.05 -18.16 -12.75
N VAL A 538 -3.81 -17.55 -11.58
CA VAL A 538 -3.18 -18.22 -10.44
C VAL A 538 -4.14 -19.23 -9.80
N LEU A 539 -5.43 -18.93 -9.69
CA LEU A 539 -6.44 -19.86 -9.16
C LEU A 539 -6.64 -21.06 -10.09
N ASP A 540 -6.68 -20.83 -11.41
CA ASP A 540 -6.74 -21.91 -12.40
C ASP A 540 -5.50 -22.81 -12.32
N LEU A 541 -4.30 -22.21 -12.16
CA LEU A 541 -3.08 -22.97 -11.95
C LEU A 541 -3.15 -23.85 -10.70
N LEU A 542 -3.64 -23.31 -9.58
CA LEU A 542 -3.78 -24.08 -8.34
C LEU A 542 -4.80 -25.22 -8.49
N ARG A 543 -5.91 -24.98 -9.18
CA ARG A 543 -6.93 -26.00 -9.50
C ARG A 543 -6.33 -27.12 -10.34
N ASP A 544 -5.60 -26.78 -11.39
CA ASP A 544 -4.96 -27.75 -12.29
C ASP A 544 -3.93 -28.61 -11.56
N LEU A 545 -3.07 -27.97 -10.76
CA LEU A 545 -2.06 -28.69 -9.98
C LEU A 545 -2.71 -29.63 -8.96
N GLN A 546 -3.76 -29.16 -8.29
CA GLN A 546 -4.52 -29.94 -7.32
C GLN A 546 -5.15 -31.17 -7.95
N ALA A 547 -5.79 -31.00 -9.12
CA ALA A 547 -6.43 -32.09 -9.86
C ALA A 547 -5.41 -33.10 -10.40
N GLU A 548 -4.30 -32.62 -10.97
CA GLU A 548 -3.23 -33.47 -11.53
C GLU A 548 -2.56 -34.35 -10.45
N ARG A 549 -2.40 -33.81 -9.24
CA ARG A 549 -1.62 -34.45 -8.16
C ARG A 549 -2.47 -35.09 -7.08
N HIS A 550 -3.80 -34.93 -7.14
CA HIS A 550 -4.75 -35.39 -6.13
C HIS A 550 -4.40 -34.97 -4.70
N MET A 551 -3.79 -33.79 -4.55
CA MET A 551 -3.37 -33.25 -3.26
C MET A 551 -4.52 -32.55 -2.52
N ALA A 552 -4.48 -32.57 -1.20
CA ALA A 552 -5.34 -31.76 -0.36
C ALA A 552 -4.86 -30.30 -0.37
N MET A 553 -5.79 -29.35 -0.23
CA MET A 553 -5.46 -27.93 -0.16
C MET A 553 -6.25 -27.22 0.93
N LEU A 554 -5.58 -26.53 1.84
CA LEU A 554 -6.16 -25.55 2.73
C LEU A 554 -5.95 -24.15 2.13
N LEU A 555 -7.02 -23.54 1.64
CA LEU A 555 -7.00 -22.18 1.11
C LEU A 555 -7.48 -21.19 2.17
N VAL A 556 -6.55 -20.44 2.75
CA VAL A 556 -6.87 -19.34 3.66
C VAL A 556 -7.12 -18.07 2.84
N THR A 557 -8.28 -17.45 3.00
CA THR A 557 -8.62 -16.24 2.26
C THR A 557 -9.65 -15.41 3.01
N HIS A 558 -9.84 -14.14 2.62
CA HIS A 558 -10.97 -13.32 3.05
C HIS A 558 -11.99 -13.10 1.91
N ASN A 559 -11.73 -13.64 0.71
CA ASN A 559 -12.54 -13.40 -0.48
C ASN A 559 -13.44 -14.61 -0.81
N PHE A 560 -14.75 -14.44 -0.62
CA PHE A 560 -15.74 -15.47 -0.96
C PHE A 560 -15.81 -15.76 -2.46
N GLY A 561 -15.54 -14.80 -3.35
CA GLY A 561 -15.50 -15.08 -4.79
C GLY A 561 -14.45 -16.14 -5.14
N VAL A 562 -13.31 -16.13 -4.45
CA VAL A 562 -12.27 -17.17 -4.59
C VAL A 562 -12.72 -18.51 -4.03
N VAL A 563 -13.40 -18.50 -2.88
CA VAL A 563 -13.96 -19.72 -2.28
C VAL A 563 -15.02 -20.35 -3.18
N ALA A 564 -15.91 -19.53 -3.77
CA ALA A 564 -16.95 -19.98 -4.69
C ALA A 564 -16.37 -20.63 -5.94
N ASP A 565 -15.22 -20.14 -6.40
CA ASP A 565 -14.58 -20.60 -7.64
C ASP A 565 -13.72 -21.86 -7.43
N LEU A 566 -13.00 -21.97 -6.31
CA LEU A 566 -11.96 -23.00 -6.12
C LEU A 566 -12.27 -24.06 -5.05
N CYS A 567 -13.03 -23.74 -4.01
CA CYS A 567 -13.17 -24.63 -2.85
C CYS A 567 -14.33 -25.64 -3.00
N ASP A 568 -14.15 -26.85 -2.47
CA ASP A 568 -15.21 -27.85 -2.32
C ASP A 568 -16.01 -27.58 -1.01
N ARG A 569 -15.29 -27.29 0.07
CA ARG A 569 -15.85 -26.98 1.41
C ARG A 569 -15.30 -25.67 1.93
N VAL A 570 -16.02 -25.04 2.85
CA VAL A 570 -15.58 -23.81 3.53
C VAL A 570 -15.91 -23.85 5.01
N THR A 571 -14.99 -23.34 5.82
CA THR A 571 -15.16 -23.05 7.23
C THR A 571 -14.99 -21.54 7.46
N VAL A 572 -15.98 -20.93 8.09
CA VAL A 572 -16.03 -19.50 8.41
C VAL A 572 -15.52 -19.29 9.83
N MET A 573 -14.56 -18.39 9.99
CA MET A 573 -13.87 -18.07 11.24
C MET A 573 -14.14 -16.63 11.67
N GLN A 574 -14.51 -16.45 12.94
CA GLN A 574 -14.73 -15.16 13.58
C GLN A 574 -14.08 -15.16 14.96
N SER A 575 -13.27 -14.15 15.27
CA SER A 575 -12.70 -13.95 16.62
C SER A 575 -12.11 -15.22 17.24
N GLY A 576 -11.28 -15.97 16.51
CA GLY A 576 -10.62 -17.17 17.01
C GLY A 576 -11.47 -18.45 17.00
N LEU A 577 -12.73 -18.40 16.54
CA LEU A 577 -13.68 -19.51 16.55
C LEU A 577 -14.17 -19.85 15.15
N PHE A 578 -14.46 -21.13 14.91
CA PHE A 578 -15.24 -21.53 13.74
C PHE A 578 -16.72 -21.36 14.05
N VAL A 579 -17.43 -20.65 13.18
CA VAL A 579 -18.83 -20.30 13.40
C VAL A 579 -19.78 -21.03 12.46
N GLU A 580 -19.31 -21.41 11.28
CA GLU A 580 -20.11 -22.14 10.30
C GLU A 580 -19.20 -22.92 9.34
N THR A 581 -19.57 -24.16 9.00
CA THR A 581 -18.80 -25.01 8.09
C THR A 581 -19.71 -25.89 7.23
N GLY A 582 -19.29 -26.18 6.01
CA GLY A 582 -20.05 -27.00 5.09
C GLY A 582 -19.56 -26.98 3.65
N PRO A 583 -20.26 -27.66 2.72
CA PRO A 583 -20.04 -27.50 1.29
C PRO A 583 -20.22 -26.03 0.89
N VAL A 584 -19.37 -25.54 -0.02
CA VAL A 584 -19.40 -24.15 -0.47
C VAL A 584 -20.79 -23.76 -0.98
N ARG A 585 -21.45 -24.62 -1.77
CA ARG A 585 -22.80 -24.36 -2.28
C ARG A 585 -23.84 -24.17 -1.19
N ALA A 586 -23.80 -24.98 -0.13
CA ALA A 586 -24.73 -24.89 0.99
C ALA A 586 -24.55 -23.55 1.74
N ILE A 587 -23.31 -23.18 2.02
CA ILE A 587 -22.96 -21.94 2.73
C ILE A 587 -23.39 -20.70 1.94
N PHE A 588 -23.23 -20.70 0.62
CA PHE A 588 -23.64 -19.57 -0.22
C PHE A 588 -25.16 -19.46 -0.41
N GLN A 589 -25.86 -20.60 -0.54
CA GLN A 589 -27.30 -20.61 -0.79
C GLN A 589 -28.12 -20.41 0.49
N ARG A 590 -27.68 -21.02 1.59
CA ARG A 590 -28.39 -21.05 2.87
C ARG A 590 -27.42 -20.77 4.03
N PRO A 591 -26.74 -19.61 4.07
CA PRO A 591 -25.94 -19.25 5.23
C PRO A 591 -26.86 -19.17 6.45
N GLU A 592 -26.44 -19.72 7.58
CA GLU A 592 -27.23 -19.75 8.82
C GLU A 592 -26.68 -18.77 9.86
N HIS A 593 -25.35 -18.73 10.04
CA HIS A 593 -24.73 -17.91 11.06
C HIS A 593 -24.86 -16.41 10.72
N PRO A 594 -25.21 -15.53 11.69
CA PRO A 594 -25.37 -14.10 11.43
C PRO A 594 -24.14 -13.42 10.83
N TYR A 595 -22.93 -13.83 11.26
CA TYR A 595 -21.68 -13.31 10.69
C TYR A 595 -21.46 -13.78 9.26
N THR A 596 -21.71 -15.04 8.93
CA THR A 596 -21.63 -15.53 7.54
C THR A 596 -22.60 -14.79 6.62
N LYS A 597 -23.84 -14.58 7.07
CA LYS A 597 -24.83 -13.75 6.36
C LYS A 597 -24.33 -12.33 6.14
N SER A 598 -23.73 -11.72 7.17
CA SER A 598 -23.19 -10.36 7.09
C SER A 598 -22.01 -10.26 6.13
N LEU A 599 -21.11 -11.25 6.14
CA LEU A 599 -19.98 -11.33 5.21
C LEU A 599 -20.49 -11.47 3.78
N LEU A 600 -21.36 -12.44 3.49
CA LEU A 600 -21.96 -12.64 2.17
C LEU A 600 -22.73 -11.40 1.68
N ALA A 601 -23.52 -10.74 2.55
CA ALA A 601 -24.22 -9.52 2.19
C ALA A 601 -23.28 -8.32 1.89
N SER A 602 -22.03 -8.40 2.34
CA SER A 602 -20.99 -7.39 2.05
C SER A 602 -20.31 -7.62 0.69
N ILE A 603 -20.45 -8.82 0.11
CA ILE A 603 -20.00 -9.15 -1.24
C ILE A 603 -21.11 -8.72 -2.21
N LEU A 604 -20.88 -7.61 -2.91
CA LEU A 604 -21.81 -7.12 -3.92
C LEU A 604 -21.65 -7.94 -5.20
N ASP A 605 -22.37 -9.05 -5.30
CA ASP A 605 -22.70 -9.67 -6.59
C ASP A 605 -24.21 -10.01 -6.61
N GLU A 606 -24.88 -9.68 -7.71
CA GLU A 606 -26.31 -9.92 -8.00
C GLU A 606 -27.37 -8.91 -7.52
N GLY A 607 -27.01 -7.64 -7.37
CA GLY A 607 -28.03 -6.59 -7.49
C GLY A 607 -28.45 -6.41 -8.96
N PRO A 608 -29.75 -6.27 -9.31
CA PRO A 608 -30.12 -5.91 -10.68
C PRO A 608 -29.35 -4.64 -11.10
N ALA A 609 -28.88 -4.61 -12.35
CA ALA A 609 -28.26 -3.43 -12.93
C ALA A 609 -29.11 -2.22 -12.57
N ARG A 610 -28.51 -1.23 -11.88
CA ARG A 610 -29.27 -0.08 -11.38
C ARG A 610 -30.04 0.51 -12.56
N PRO A 611 -31.38 0.61 -12.50
CA PRO A 611 -32.13 1.26 -13.55
C PRO A 611 -31.60 2.69 -13.69
N PRO A 612 -31.62 3.26 -14.91
CA PRO A 612 -31.20 4.63 -15.14
C PRO A 612 -31.87 5.52 -14.11
N LEU A 613 -31.09 6.44 -13.53
CA LEU A 613 -31.54 7.34 -12.48
C LEU A 613 -32.74 8.13 -13.01
N VAL A 614 -33.96 7.68 -12.73
CA VAL A 614 -35.17 8.41 -13.07
C VAL A 614 -35.11 9.66 -12.22
N GLY A 615 -34.76 10.79 -12.87
CA GLY A 615 -34.79 12.09 -12.25
C GLY A 615 -36.14 12.23 -11.56
N ALA A 616 -36.12 12.53 -10.26
CA ALA A 616 -37.33 12.78 -9.50
C ALA A 616 -38.21 13.69 -10.35
N ALA A 617 -39.35 13.14 -10.83
CA ALA A 617 -40.32 13.91 -11.57
C ALA A 617 -40.60 15.15 -10.72
N THR A 618 -40.21 16.30 -11.26
CA THR A 618 -40.72 17.59 -10.82
C THR A 618 -42.21 17.41 -10.68
N LYS A 619 -42.69 17.43 -9.42
CA LYS A 619 -44.10 17.59 -9.12
C LYS A 619 -44.53 18.84 -9.88
N GLY A 620 -45.23 18.62 -11.00
CA GLY A 620 -45.92 19.67 -11.72
C GLY A 620 -46.85 20.36 -10.76
N GLY A 621 -46.84 21.69 -10.82
CA GLY A 621 -47.75 22.53 -10.07
C GLY A 621 -49.19 22.15 -10.35
N LEU A 622 -49.96 22.05 -9.27
CA LEU A 622 -51.38 22.32 -9.29
C LEU A 622 -51.55 23.82 -9.04
N SER A 623 -51.66 24.57 -10.12
CA SER A 623 -52.53 25.74 -10.29
C SER A 623 -52.51 26.13 -11.76
#